data_AF-A0A6J5Y2H4-F1
#
_entry.id   AF-A0A6J5Y2H4-F1
#
_cell.length_a   1.000
_cell.length_b   1.000
_cell.length_c   1.000
_cell.angle_alpha   90.00
_cell.angle_beta   90.00
_cell.angle_gamma   90.00
#
_symmetry.space_group_name_H-M   'P 1'
#
loop_
_entity.id
_entity.type
_entity.pdbx_description
1 polymer ?
#
loop_
_entity_poly.entity_id
_entity_poly.type
_entity_poly.pdbx_seq_one_letter_code
_entity_poly.pdbx_strand_id
1 'polypeptide(L)' 'MGDSVLHIELRCWADIMVIASLSANTLSKIAKGLCDNLLTCVVHAWDYSKPFFVAPAMNTLL' A
#
# COMPACT_ATOMS: atom_id res chain seq x y z
N MET A 1 5.20 -3.36 26.96
CA MET A 1 3.91 -3.53 26.28
C MET A 1 4.05 -2.77 24.98
N GLY A 2 4.43 -3.44 23.89
CA GLY A 2 4.63 -2.74 22.61
C GLY A 2 3.27 -2.35 22.07
N ASP A 3 3.04 -1.06 21.86
CA ASP A 3 1.81 -0.57 21.24
C ASP A 3 1.58 -1.27 19.90
N SER A 4 0.33 -1.66 19.64
CA SER A 4 -0.05 -2.31 18.40
C SER A 4 0.31 -1.42 17.22
N VAL A 5 1.22 -1.91 16.38
CA VAL A 5 1.65 -1.19 15.19
C VAL A 5 0.57 -1.33 14.12
N LEU A 6 -0.21 -0.27 13.91
CA LEU A 6 -1.41 -0.27 13.08
C LEU A 6 -1.22 -0.88 11.68
N HIS A 7 -0.06 -0.66 11.04
CA HIS A 7 0.21 -1.22 9.70
C HIS A 7 0.44 -2.74 9.70
N ILE A 8 0.92 -3.32 10.80
CA ILE A 8 1.10 -4.76 10.96
C ILE A 8 -0.26 -5.42 11.21
N GLU A 9 -1.10 -4.79 12.04
CA GLU A 9 -2.44 -5.28 12.35
C GLU A 9 -3.34 -5.30 11.11
N LEU A 10 -3.32 -4.23 10.32
CA LEU A 10 -4.01 -4.14 9.03
C LEU A 10 -3.56 -5.21 8.03
N ARG A 11 -2.26 -5.52 7.98
CA ARG A 11 -1.70 -6.58 7.12
C ARG A 11 -2.18 -7.98 7.55
N CYS A 12 -2.23 -8.25 8.85
CA CYS A 12 -2.72 -9.51 9.37
C CYS A 12 -4.22 -9.68 9.11
N TRP A 13 -5.00 -8.61 9.29
CA TRP A 13 -6.45 -8.63 9.13
C TRP A 13 -6.91 -8.72 7.66
N ALA A 14 -6.24 -8.04 6.73
CA ALA A 14 -6.70 -8.00 5.34
C ALA A 14 -6.24 -9.25 4.55
N ASP A 15 -7.18 -9.96 3.92
CA ASP A 15 -6.88 -11.07 2.99
C ASP A 15 -6.52 -10.58 1.58
N ILE A 16 -7.04 -9.42 1.20
CA ILE A 16 -6.87 -8.80 -0.12
C ILE A 16 -6.56 -7.33 0.08
N MET A 17 -5.58 -6.81 -0.65
CA MET A 17 -5.28 -5.38 -0.68
C MET A 17 -5.70 -4.80 -2.03
N VAL A 18 -6.54 -3.77 -2.01
CA VAL A 18 -6.99 -3.05 -3.20
C VAL A 18 -6.67 -1.57 -3.05
N ILE A 19 -5.93 -1.00 -4.01
CA ILE A 19 -5.68 0.45 -4.07
C ILE A 19 -6.43 1.04 -5.26
N ALA A 20 -7.54 1.74 -4.98
CA ALA A 20 -8.32 2.47 -5.97
C ALA A 20 -8.75 3.84 -5.38
N SER A 21 -8.34 4.99 -5.90
CA SER A 21 -7.43 5.26 -7.04
C SER A 21 -5.96 5.31 -6.64
N LEU A 22 -5.09 4.81 -7.52
CA LEU A 22 -3.64 4.92 -7.36
C LEU A 22 -3.09 6.08 -8.21
N SER A 23 -2.65 7.14 -7.51
CA SER A 23 -2.05 8.34 -8.13
C SER A 23 -0.59 8.12 -8.53
N ALA A 24 -0.07 8.95 -9.46
CA ALA A 24 1.33 8.90 -9.92
C ALA A 24 2.34 9.02 -8.78
N ASN A 25 2.03 9.84 -7.78
CA ASN A 25 2.86 10.02 -6.59
C ASN A 25 2.91 8.74 -5.75
N THR A 26 1.75 8.12 -5.49
CA THR A 26 1.69 6.87 -4.72
C THR A 26 2.36 5.73 -5.48
N LEU A 27 2.18 5.63 -6.80
CA LEU A 27 2.90 4.68 -7.66
C LEU A 27 4.42 4.86 -7.52
N SER A 28 4.91 6.09 -7.65
CA SER A 28 6.34 6.42 -7.56
C SER A 28 6.91 6.08 -6.17
N LYS A 29 6.16 6.37 -5.10
CA LYS A 29 6.56 6.02 -3.73
C LYS A 29 6.61 4.50 -3.53
N ILE A 30 5.62 3.75 -4.02
CA ILE A 30 5.61 2.28 -3.96
C ILE A 30 6.76 1.70 -4.78
N ALA A 31 6.98 2.18 -6.01
CA ALA A 31 8.06 1.72 -6.89
C ALA A 31 9.46 1.97 -6.30
N LYS A 32 9.62 3.06 -5.53
CA LYS A 32 10.86 3.39 -4.82
C LYS A 32 10.98 2.74 -3.43
N GLY A 33 9.97 2.00 -2.98
CA GLY A 33 9.95 1.40 -1.64
C GLY A 33 9.89 2.41 -0.49
N LEU A 34 9.36 3.62 -0.73
CA LEU A 34 9.32 4.70 0.26
C LEU A 34 8.16 4.51 1.25
N CYS A 35 8.49 4.30 2.52
CA CYS A 35 7.55 4.13 3.64
C CYS A 35 7.30 5.44 4.40
N ASP A 36 6.77 6.43 3.68
CA ASP A 36 6.55 7.79 4.20
C ASP A 36 5.12 7.99 4.76
N ASN A 37 4.18 7.09 4.44
CA ASN A 37 2.80 7.18 4.90
C ASN A 37 2.25 5.80 5.26
N LEU A 38 1.18 5.74 6.08
CA LEU A 38 0.59 4.48 6.53
C LEU A 38 0.32 3.51 5.37
N LEU A 39 -0.27 3.99 4.26
CA LEU A 39 -0.54 3.18 3.08
C LEU A 39 0.74 2.55 2.51
N THR A 40 1.82 3.31 2.35
CA THR A 40 3.05 2.78 1.76
C THR A 40 3.79 1.86 2.72
N CYS A 41 3.67 2.07 4.04
CA CYS A 41 4.14 1.12 5.05
C CYS A 41 3.39 -0.22 4.98
N VAL A 42 2.06 -0.21 4.85
CA VAL A 42 1.26 -1.44 4.73
C VAL A 42 1.56 -2.15 3.41
N VAL A 43 1.71 -1.42 2.30
CA VAL A 43 2.07 -1.99 0.98
C VAL A 43 3.45 -2.63 1.01
N HIS A 44 4.45 -1.99 1.62
CA HIS A 44 5.79 -2.58 1.76
C HIS A 44 5.74 -3.83 2.65
N ALA A 45 5.04 -3.76 3.77
CA ALA A 45 4.89 -4.89 4.67
C ALA A 45 3.94 -5.98 4.14
N TRP A 46 3.36 -5.84 2.95
CA TRP A 46 2.36 -6.75 2.41
C TRP A 46 2.94 -8.14 2.11
N ASP A 47 2.12 -9.15 2.30
CA ASP A 47 2.49 -10.52 1.95
C ASP A 47 2.13 -10.80 0.49
N TYR A 48 3.12 -11.11 -0.36
CA TYR A 48 2.87 -11.40 -1.78
C TYR A 48 2.07 -12.69 -2.04
N SER A 49 1.84 -13.52 -1.01
CA SER A 49 0.91 -14.66 -1.12
C SER A 49 -0.54 -14.21 -1.15
N LYS A 50 -0.84 -13.00 -0.65
CA LYS A 50 -2.18 -12.40 -0.64
C LYS A 50 -2.37 -11.53 -1.89
N PRO A 51 -3.52 -11.61 -2.59
CA PRO A 51 -3.75 -10.87 -3.82
C PRO A 51 -3.70 -9.35 -3.57
N PHE A 52 -2.94 -8.67 -4.43
CA PHE A 52 -2.78 -7.22 -4.43
C PHE A 52 -3.29 -6.64 -5.75
N PHE A 53 -4.35 -5.83 -5.69
CA PHE A 53 -4.95 -5.17 -6.83
C PHE A 53 -4.72 -3.67 -6.77
N VAL A 54 -4.40 -3.07 -7.91
CA VAL A 54 -4.22 -1.62 -8.05
C VAL A 54 -5.04 -1.11 -9.23
N ALA A 55 -5.79 -0.03 -9.00
CA ALA A 55 -6.53 0.69 -10.01
C ALA A 55 -5.89 2.08 -10.19
N PRO A 56 -4.95 2.23 -11.12
CA PRO A 56 -4.33 3.52 -11.39
C PRO A 56 -5.39 4.50 -11.91
N ALA A 57 -5.49 5.66 -11.27
CA ALA A 57 -6.25 6.78 -11.81
C ALA A 57 -5.32 7.99 -11.87
N MET A 58 -4.82 8.24 -13.07
CA MET A 58 -3.93 9.36 -13.37
C MET A 58 -4.52 10.14 -14.54
N ASN A 59 -4.22 11.44 -14.60
CA ASN A 59 -4.57 12.24 -15.76
C ASN A 59 -3.73 11.75 -16.96
N THR A 60 -4.34 11.73 -18.15
CA THR A 60 -3.76 11.24 -19.42
C THR A 60 -2.46 11.95 -19.86
N LEU A 61 -2.10 13.06 -19.22
CA LEU A 61 -0.93 13.90 -19.54
C LEU A 61 0.28 13.67 -18.61
N LEU A 62 0.17 12.74 -17.65
CA LEU A 62 1.23 12.36 -16.72
C LEU A 62 1.95 11.09 -17.19
#